data_AF-A0AAV0Y411-F1
#
_entry.id   AF-A0AAV0Y411-F1
#
_cell.length_a   1.000
_cell.length_b   1.000
_cell.length_c   1.000
_cell.angle_alpha   90.00
_cell.angle_beta   90.00
_cell.angle_gamma   90.00
#
_symmetry.space_group_name_H-M   'P 1'
#
loop_
_entity.id
_entity.type
_entity.pdbx_description
1 polymer ?
#
loop_
_entity_poly.entity_id
_entity_poly.type
_entity_poly.pdbx_seq_one_letter_code
_entity_poly.pdbx_strand_id
1 'polypeptide(L)'
;MVQMASVNSEFVKYVSHPQSHNFECYIFSKEQLMVLNKLKPVTLHVDATGTVIRPTTLKKKQEKRLLYYAAVIKANDHMMPVAEFISTDQSTTAISSWLYALKRFATEHGFDVSDLIANVTSDFSTAIIKSLAQAFNGCKDVIDYLDQCYDYLYENKQMKSKIILNLCCCHLVKNISDDVFKYYGAVGKINKNKDLARIIVGFVTPAFDLKMANDLDKWFKALCTVILSPYQNGDVQKSVDYLLKLNSSDMSVLNSKEYKDFENMLSLNCDGTQVDDLKTNPSSKGKYKASKCYGRFAKMSRDIKASFTSDSKGVPNEFHNEEYFSDLIRSVVPVIPMWTYLMLYSKIKVCHRPNNSGAELWFHYLKGNSLQAKSMKCSRFIRLTRDRIESVTKEVLCDIPNTRCAIPKKQNVDCNIVRKNKQARSQEFFYEPIFVGPFMFLYPLPLLSLSHNIYKKIYYILTV
;
A
#
# COMPACT_ATOMS: atom_id res chain seq x y z
N MET A 1 9.48 3.39 -29.39
CA MET A 1 9.38 4.25 -28.19
C MET A 1 9.87 5.66 -28.49
N VAL A 2 11.12 5.86 -28.93
CA VAL A 2 11.64 7.19 -29.33
C VAL A 2 10.73 7.92 -30.33
N GLN A 3 10.35 7.25 -31.43
CA GLN A 3 9.40 7.81 -32.42
C GLN A 3 8.02 8.13 -31.83
N MET A 4 7.55 7.36 -30.84
CA MET A 4 6.28 7.65 -30.18
C MET A 4 6.44 8.87 -29.26
N ALA A 5 7.56 8.99 -28.54
CA ALA A 5 7.85 10.15 -27.71
C ALA A 5 7.94 11.44 -28.52
N SER A 6 8.56 11.41 -29.71
CA SER A 6 8.60 12.59 -30.59
C SER A 6 7.21 13.03 -31.06
N VAL A 7 6.30 12.09 -31.30
CA VAL A 7 4.90 12.37 -31.69
C VAL A 7 4.04 12.80 -30.49
N ASN A 8 4.47 12.50 -29.27
CA ASN A 8 3.71 12.75 -28.03
C ASN A 8 4.52 13.62 -27.05
N SER A 9 5.30 14.58 -27.54
CA SER A 9 6.23 15.40 -26.73
C SER A 9 5.53 16.25 -25.67
N GLU A 10 4.25 16.55 -25.86
CA GLU A 10 3.41 17.21 -24.86
C GLU A 10 3.18 16.35 -23.61
N PHE A 11 3.26 15.02 -23.74
CA PHE A 11 2.92 14.05 -22.71
C PHE A 11 4.12 13.19 -22.25
N VAL A 12 5.00 12.78 -23.18
CA VAL A 12 6.21 12.01 -22.90
C VAL A 12 7.40 12.95 -22.83
N LYS A 13 7.98 13.12 -21.64
CA LYS A 13 9.01 14.12 -21.35
C LYS A 13 10.43 13.57 -21.43
N TYR A 14 10.58 12.28 -21.26
CA TYR A 14 11.88 11.63 -21.37
C TYR A 14 11.71 10.18 -21.80
N VAL A 15 12.62 9.71 -22.65
CA VAL A 15 12.81 8.29 -22.95
C VAL A 15 14.30 8.04 -23.02
N SER A 16 14.77 7.02 -22.30
CA SER A 16 16.17 6.61 -22.32
C SER A 16 16.63 6.24 -23.74
N HIS A 17 17.90 6.47 -24.03
CA HIS A 17 18.47 6.09 -25.32
C HIS A 17 18.37 4.57 -25.52
N PRO A 18 18.17 4.05 -26.74
CA PRO A 18 18.09 2.60 -26.98
C PRO A 18 19.33 1.81 -26.54
N GLN A 19 20.48 2.48 -26.41
CA GLN A 19 21.74 1.89 -25.94
C GLN A 19 21.93 2.00 -24.41
N SER A 20 21.03 2.69 -23.69
CA SER A 20 21.10 2.80 -22.24
C SER A 20 20.92 1.42 -21.59
N HIS A 21 21.67 1.16 -20.53
CA HIS A 21 21.59 -0.11 -19.81
C HIS A 21 20.23 -0.33 -19.13
N ASN A 22 19.59 0.76 -18.72
CA ASN A 22 18.24 0.76 -18.17
C ASN A 22 17.29 1.45 -19.15
N PHE A 23 16.07 0.91 -19.25
CA PHE A 23 14.97 1.59 -19.90
C PHE A 23 14.28 2.50 -18.89
N GLU A 24 14.07 3.76 -19.27
CA GLU A 24 13.36 4.76 -18.49
C GLU A 24 12.46 5.61 -19.39
N CYS A 25 11.25 5.93 -18.93
CA CYS A 25 10.29 6.74 -19.66
C CYS A 25 9.47 7.60 -18.69
N TYR A 26 9.60 8.93 -18.77
CA TYR A 26 8.90 9.88 -17.90
C TYR A 26 7.71 10.47 -18.63
N ILE A 27 6.55 10.47 -17.98
CA ILE A 27 5.28 10.84 -18.60
C ILE A 27 4.53 11.78 -17.67
N PHE A 28 4.28 13.00 -18.13
CA PHE A 28 3.45 14.00 -17.48
C PHE A 28 3.22 15.18 -18.44
N SER A 29 2.14 15.93 -18.29
CA SER A 29 1.78 17.07 -19.14
C SER A 29 1.38 18.32 -18.36
N LYS A 30 1.25 19.43 -19.09
CA LYS A 30 0.83 20.72 -18.51
C LYS A 30 -0.61 20.63 -17.99
N GLU A 31 -1.47 19.92 -18.69
CA GLU A 31 -2.89 19.78 -18.34
C GLU A 31 -3.04 19.02 -17.00
N GLN A 32 -2.21 17.99 -16.76
CA GLN A 32 -2.16 17.32 -15.46
C GLN A 32 -1.74 18.28 -14.32
N LEU A 33 -0.78 19.17 -14.57
CA LEU A 33 -0.42 20.22 -13.61
C LEU A 33 -1.55 21.23 -13.38
N MET A 34 -2.30 21.58 -14.43
CA MET A 34 -3.45 22.47 -14.30
C MET A 34 -4.56 21.84 -13.45
N VAL A 35 -4.78 20.52 -13.58
CA VAL A 35 -5.70 19.78 -12.71
C VAL A 35 -5.22 19.83 -11.26
N LEU A 36 -3.93 19.55 -11.00
CA LEU A 36 -3.34 19.69 -9.67
C LEU A 36 -3.59 21.09 -9.11
N ASN A 37 -3.33 22.13 -9.91
CA ASN A 37 -3.53 23.51 -9.49
C ASN A 37 -4.99 23.88 -9.22
N LYS A 38 -5.94 23.28 -9.95
CA LYS A 38 -7.38 23.48 -9.70
C LYS A 38 -7.84 22.80 -8.41
N LEU A 39 -7.29 21.62 -8.10
CA LEU A 39 -7.68 20.80 -6.95
C LEU A 39 -6.83 21.05 -5.69
N LYS A 40 -5.80 21.89 -5.77
CA LYS A 40 -4.78 22.04 -4.73
C LYS A 40 -5.34 22.52 -3.37
N PRO A 41 -4.68 22.16 -2.26
CA PRO A 41 -3.58 21.20 -2.20
C PRO A 41 -4.12 19.76 -2.13
N VAL A 42 -3.49 18.83 -2.85
CA VAL A 42 -3.96 17.42 -2.93
C VAL A 42 -3.11 16.46 -2.11
N THR A 43 -3.69 15.30 -1.80
CA THR A 43 -2.93 14.10 -1.45
C THR A 43 -2.49 13.38 -2.73
N LEU A 44 -1.18 13.12 -2.84
CA LEU A 44 -0.61 12.32 -3.91
C LEU A 44 -0.41 10.88 -3.43
N HIS A 45 -0.80 9.89 -4.24
CA HIS A 45 -0.57 8.47 -3.98
C HIS A 45 0.50 7.96 -4.94
N VAL A 46 1.60 7.42 -4.42
CA VAL A 46 2.72 6.95 -5.26
C VAL A 46 2.93 5.46 -5.03
N ASP A 47 2.88 4.70 -6.12
CA ASP A 47 3.10 3.26 -6.08
C ASP A 47 3.60 2.73 -7.43
N ALA A 48 3.96 1.44 -7.48
CA ALA A 48 4.44 0.75 -8.66
C ALA A 48 3.75 -0.60 -8.89
N THR A 49 3.59 -0.98 -10.16
CA THR A 49 3.14 -2.32 -10.53
C THR A 49 3.88 -2.88 -11.74
N GLY A 50 4.19 -4.18 -11.68
CA GLY A 50 4.96 -4.87 -12.74
C GLY A 50 4.13 -5.69 -13.72
N THR A 51 2.80 -5.57 -13.69
CA THR A 51 1.89 -6.47 -14.42
C THR A 51 1.19 -5.83 -15.62
N VAL A 52 1.25 -4.50 -15.75
CA VAL A 52 0.53 -3.73 -16.77
C VAL A 52 1.34 -3.50 -18.05
N ILE A 53 2.65 -3.75 -18.03
CA ILE A 53 3.48 -3.63 -19.23
C ILE A 53 4.21 -4.94 -19.46
N ARG A 54 4.20 -5.41 -20.70
CA ARG A 54 4.93 -6.59 -21.12
C ARG A 54 6.43 -6.37 -20.87
N PRO A 55 7.14 -7.33 -20.23
CA PRO A 55 8.58 -7.30 -20.16
C PRO A 55 9.21 -7.15 -21.54
N THR A 56 10.29 -6.39 -21.64
CA THR A 56 11.06 -6.29 -22.87
C THR A 56 11.77 -7.64 -23.10
N THR A 57 11.42 -8.33 -24.19
CA THR A 57 12.07 -9.59 -24.59
C THR A 57 13.47 -9.29 -25.13
N LEU A 58 14.39 -8.90 -24.25
CA LEU A 58 15.81 -8.81 -24.58
C LEU A 58 16.42 -10.19 -24.32
N LYS A 59 16.88 -10.82 -25.41
CA LYS A 59 17.44 -12.18 -25.44
C LYS A 59 18.61 -12.32 -24.45
N LYS A 60 18.54 -13.37 -23.62
CA LYS A 60 19.61 -14.03 -22.85
C LYS A 60 20.27 -13.21 -21.72
N LYS A 61 20.14 -13.75 -20.50
CA LYS A 61 20.66 -13.35 -19.16
C LYS A 61 19.82 -12.26 -18.44
N GLN A 62 19.12 -12.72 -17.39
CA GLN A 62 18.38 -11.95 -16.38
C GLN A 62 17.56 -10.77 -16.93
N GLU A 63 16.31 -11.05 -17.34
CA GLU A 63 15.34 -10.00 -17.67
C GLU A 63 15.17 -9.06 -16.46
N LYS A 64 15.57 -7.79 -16.61
CA LYS A 64 15.25 -6.78 -15.60
C LYS A 64 13.76 -6.54 -15.60
N ARG A 65 13.14 -6.64 -14.42
CA ARG A 65 11.71 -6.41 -14.25
C ARG A 65 11.35 -4.99 -14.69
N LEU A 66 10.38 -4.86 -15.58
CA LEU A 66 9.83 -3.58 -15.98
C LEU A 66 8.68 -3.21 -15.05
N LEU A 67 8.78 -2.06 -14.38
CA LEU A 67 7.74 -1.54 -13.48
C LEU A 67 7.12 -0.27 -14.05
N TYR A 68 5.83 -0.11 -13.81
CA TYR A 68 5.07 1.11 -14.02
C TYR A 68 4.81 1.76 -12.66
N TYR A 69 5.41 2.92 -12.45
CA TYR A 69 5.19 3.80 -11.32
C TYR A 69 4.15 4.85 -11.70
N ALA A 70 3.25 5.17 -10.77
CA ALA A 70 2.27 6.21 -10.95
C ALA A 70 2.19 7.08 -9.70
N ALA A 71 2.15 8.39 -9.92
CA ALA A 71 1.79 9.39 -8.93
C ALA A 71 0.35 9.83 -9.22
N VAL A 72 -0.59 9.45 -8.36
CA VAL A 72 -2.04 9.47 -8.61
C VAL A 72 -2.73 10.41 -7.63
N ILE A 73 -3.76 11.10 -8.10
CA ILE A 73 -4.66 11.91 -7.28
C ILE A 73 -6.10 11.44 -7.47
N LYS A 74 -6.96 11.80 -6.51
CA LYS A 74 -8.41 11.76 -6.70
C LYS A 74 -8.84 13.05 -7.41
N ALA A 75 -9.39 12.92 -8.61
CA ALA A 75 -9.90 13.99 -9.43
C ALA A 75 -11.39 13.75 -9.69
N ASN A 76 -12.25 14.48 -8.97
CA ASN A 76 -13.69 14.16 -8.84
C ASN A 76 -13.88 12.71 -8.34
N ASP A 77 -14.61 11.89 -9.10
CA ASP A 77 -14.86 10.48 -8.81
C ASP A 77 -13.81 9.54 -9.43
N HIS A 78 -12.79 10.08 -10.10
CA HIS A 78 -11.79 9.29 -10.83
C HIS A 78 -10.44 9.34 -10.13
N MET A 79 -9.72 8.22 -10.16
CA MET A 79 -8.28 8.22 -9.90
C MET A 79 -7.54 8.55 -11.19
N MET A 80 -6.66 9.56 -11.13
CA MET A 80 -5.93 10.04 -12.29
C MET A 80 -4.44 10.17 -11.96
N PRO A 81 -3.53 9.57 -12.75
CA PRO A 81 -2.12 9.85 -12.61
C PRO A 81 -1.83 11.29 -13.05
N VAL A 82 -0.98 11.98 -12.30
CA VAL A 82 -0.44 13.31 -12.62
C VAL A 82 1.02 13.23 -13.09
N ALA A 83 1.68 12.11 -12.79
CA ALA A 83 2.94 11.73 -13.37
C ALA A 83 3.07 10.20 -13.38
N GLU A 84 3.76 9.68 -14.38
CA GLU A 84 4.00 8.25 -14.55
C GLU A 84 5.46 8.01 -14.93
N PHE A 85 6.00 6.87 -14.50
CA PHE A 85 7.37 6.46 -14.79
C PHE A 85 7.41 4.97 -15.13
N ILE A 86 7.94 4.63 -16.31
CA ILE A 86 8.12 3.24 -16.72
C ILE A 86 9.60 2.94 -16.72
N SER A 87 10.02 1.94 -15.94
CA SER A 87 11.45 1.72 -15.69
C SER A 87 11.84 0.27 -15.48
N THR A 88 13.04 -0.09 -15.95
CA THR A 88 13.76 -1.29 -15.49
C THR A 88 14.74 -0.99 -14.36
N ASP A 89 14.90 0.28 -13.98
CA ASP A 89 15.70 0.74 -12.84
C ASP A 89 14.77 1.11 -11.67
N GLN A 90 14.90 0.40 -10.56
CA GLN A 90 14.13 0.61 -9.33
C GLN A 90 14.95 1.31 -8.24
N SER A 91 16.09 1.89 -8.59
CA SER A 91 16.94 2.61 -7.65
C SER A 91 16.30 3.91 -7.18
N THR A 92 16.68 4.36 -5.97
CA THR A 92 16.35 5.70 -5.47
C THR A 92 16.76 6.77 -6.48
N THR A 93 17.92 6.63 -7.13
CA THR A 93 18.40 7.62 -8.10
C THR A 93 17.45 7.78 -9.28
N ALA A 94 17.01 6.68 -9.89
CA ALA A 94 16.11 6.73 -11.05
C ALA A 94 14.75 7.33 -10.68
N ILE A 95 14.16 6.91 -9.55
CA ILE A 95 12.88 7.43 -9.07
C ILE A 95 13.01 8.91 -8.68
N SER A 96 14.12 9.31 -8.04
CA SER A 96 14.40 10.72 -7.71
C SER A 96 14.50 11.58 -8.97
N SER A 97 15.21 11.12 -10.00
CA SER A 97 15.34 11.83 -11.29
C SER A 97 13.99 12.10 -11.94
N TRP A 98 13.09 11.11 -11.94
CA TRP A 98 11.71 11.28 -12.41
C TRP A 98 10.95 12.36 -11.62
N LEU A 99 11.03 12.33 -10.28
CA LEU A 99 10.35 13.31 -9.43
C LEU A 99 10.96 14.71 -9.54
N TYR A 100 12.29 14.83 -9.70
CA TYR A 100 12.95 16.09 -9.99
C TYR A 100 12.55 16.65 -11.36
N ALA A 101 12.41 15.78 -12.37
CA ALA A 101 11.93 16.19 -13.68
C ALA A 101 10.51 16.75 -13.60
N LEU A 102 9.62 16.11 -12.84
CA LEU A 102 8.27 16.63 -12.58
C LEU A 102 8.32 18.00 -11.86
N LYS A 103 9.15 18.13 -10.81
CA LYS A 103 9.29 19.37 -10.05
C LYS A 103 9.81 20.51 -10.92
N ARG A 104 10.84 20.25 -11.71
CA ARG A 104 11.38 21.22 -12.69
C ARG A 104 10.33 21.61 -13.71
N PHE A 105 9.61 20.65 -14.27
CA PHE A 105 8.55 20.90 -15.24
C PHE A 105 7.42 21.77 -14.66
N ALA A 106 7.04 21.55 -13.40
CA ALA A 106 6.09 22.41 -12.69
C ALA A 106 6.60 23.85 -12.55
N THR A 107 7.87 24.02 -12.16
CA THR A 107 8.50 25.35 -12.04
C THR A 107 8.59 26.08 -13.38
N GLU A 108 8.95 25.37 -14.46
CA GLU A 108 8.98 25.92 -15.83
C GLU A 108 7.59 26.42 -16.29
N HIS A 109 6.52 25.91 -15.68
CA HIS A 109 5.13 26.32 -15.93
C HIS A 109 4.55 27.25 -14.85
N GLY A 110 5.38 27.79 -13.96
CA GLY A 110 4.97 28.78 -12.96
C GLY A 110 4.32 28.19 -11.71
N PHE A 111 4.52 26.90 -11.42
CA PHE A 111 3.99 26.25 -10.22
C PHE A 111 5.11 25.83 -9.25
N ASP A 112 4.87 26.02 -7.95
CA ASP A 112 5.64 25.36 -6.89
C ASP A 112 4.90 24.07 -6.48
N VAL A 113 5.56 22.91 -6.62
CA VAL A 113 5.00 21.61 -6.24
C VAL A 113 4.52 21.58 -4.78
N SER A 114 5.19 22.32 -3.90
CA SER A 114 4.80 22.40 -2.49
C SER A 114 3.50 23.16 -2.23
N ASP A 115 3.05 23.98 -3.18
CA ASP A 115 1.73 24.62 -3.14
C ASP A 115 0.64 23.72 -3.75
N LEU A 116 1.03 22.76 -4.61
CA LEU A 116 0.12 21.83 -5.27
C LEU A 116 -0.19 20.60 -4.41
N ILE A 117 0.78 20.14 -3.61
CA ILE A 117 0.73 18.86 -2.92
C ILE A 117 0.91 19.09 -1.43
N ALA A 118 -0.09 18.75 -0.62
CA ALA A 118 0.02 18.83 0.83
C ALA A 118 0.82 17.65 1.39
N ASN A 119 0.52 16.45 0.89
CA ASN A 119 1.11 15.21 1.38
C ASN A 119 1.21 14.15 0.28
N VAL A 120 2.14 13.23 0.48
CA VAL A 120 2.31 12.05 -0.37
C VAL A 120 2.11 10.80 0.47
N THR A 121 1.33 9.85 -0.02
CA THR A 121 1.18 8.52 0.58
C THR A 121 1.79 7.48 -0.34
N SER A 122 2.60 6.59 0.22
CA SER A 122 3.25 5.49 -0.51
C SER A 122 3.29 4.24 0.34
N ASP A 123 3.54 3.10 -0.28
CA ASP A 123 3.88 1.87 0.43
C ASP A 123 5.29 1.95 1.04
N PHE A 124 5.69 0.89 1.76
CA PHE A 124 6.95 0.79 2.51
C PHE A 124 8.19 0.58 1.62
N SER A 125 8.13 0.95 0.34
CA SER A 125 9.29 0.85 -0.55
C SER A 125 10.37 1.85 -0.14
N THR A 126 11.52 1.33 0.29
CA THR A 126 12.66 2.15 0.70
C THR A 126 13.11 3.09 -0.43
N ALA A 127 13.05 2.63 -1.68
CA ALA A 127 13.45 3.40 -2.83
C ALA A 127 12.53 4.62 -3.03
N ILE A 128 11.21 4.40 -3.03
CA ILE A 128 10.20 5.47 -3.20
C ILE A 128 10.28 6.49 -2.07
N ILE A 129 10.33 6.03 -0.81
CA ILE A 129 10.35 6.93 0.36
C ILE A 129 11.59 7.84 0.33
N LYS A 130 12.77 7.28 0.02
CA LYS A 130 14.01 8.06 -0.12
C LYS A 130 13.89 9.09 -1.25
N SER A 131 13.34 8.68 -2.38
CA SER A 131 13.19 9.57 -3.53
C SER A 131 12.23 10.71 -3.28
N LEU A 132 11.13 10.48 -2.56
CA LEU A 132 10.20 11.52 -2.14
C LEU A 132 10.86 12.52 -1.18
N ALA A 133 11.58 12.03 -0.17
CA ALA A 133 12.30 12.90 0.78
C ALA A 133 13.31 13.81 0.06
N GLN A 134 14.06 13.25 -0.90
CA GLN A 134 15.05 13.99 -1.68
C GLN A 134 14.39 14.98 -2.66
N ALA A 135 13.48 14.50 -3.50
CA ALA A 135 12.96 15.30 -4.62
C ALA A 135 12.01 16.40 -4.18
N PHE A 136 11.08 16.08 -3.27
CA PHE A 136 10.04 17.01 -2.87
C PHE A 136 10.47 17.89 -1.71
N ASN A 137 11.14 17.33 -0.71
CA ASN A 137 11.53 18.06 0.49
C ASN A 137 13.00 18.52 0.52
N GLY A 138 13.83 18.09 -0.44
CA GLY A 138 15.25 18.48 -0.47
C GLY A 138 16.08 17.88 0.66
N CYS A 139 15.58 16.83 1.32
CA CYS A 139 16.30 16.16 2.39
C CYS A 139 17.47 15.34 1.83
N LYS A 140 18.56 15.21 2.60
CA LYS A 140 19.67 14.32 2.22
C LYS A 140 19.23 12.87 2.12
N ASP A 141 18.46 12.44 3.10
CA ASP A 141 17.88 11.11 3.22
C ASP A 141 16.60 11.14 4.08
N VAL A 142 16.07 9.96 4.40
CA VAL A 142 14.86 9.83 5.21
C VAL A 142 15.12 10.21 6.68
N ILE A 143 16.34 10.05 7.18
CA ILE A 143 16.68 10.38 8.57
C ILE A 143 16.60 11.89 8.76
N ASP A 144 17.15 12.67 7.83
CA ASP A 144 17.01 14.14 7.83
C ASP A 144 15.53 14.57 7.86
N TYR A 145 14.67 13.93 7.05
CA TYR A 145 13.22 14.20 7.11
C TYR A 145 12.61 13.85 8.48
N LEU A 146 12.96 12.68 9.06
CA LEU A 146 12.46 12.25 10.36
C LEU A 146 12.95 13.16 11.50
N ASP A 147 14.18 13.65 11.42
CA ASP A 147 14.74 14.59 12.40
C ASP A 147 14.06 15.95 12.31
N GLN A 148 13.73 16.42 11.10
CA GLN A 148 12.89 17.61 10.93
C GLN A 148 11.48 17.42 11.51
N CYS A 149 10.88 16.23 11.36
CA CYS A 149 9.59 15.91 11.99
C CYS A 149 9.72 15.94 13.51
N TYR A 150 10.77 15.34 14.07
CA TYR A 150 11.05 15.32 15.49
C TYR A 150 11.19 16.73 16.07
N ASP A 151 12.05 17.54 15.44
CA ASP A 151 12.33 18.92 15.84
C ASP A 151 11.05 19.77 15.84
N TYR A 152 10.16 19.52 14.89
CA TYR A 152 8.86 20.18 14.83
C TYR A 152 7.90 19.69 15.94
N LEU A 153 7.78 18.39 16.16
CA LEU A 153 6.83 17.81 17.11
C LEU A 153 7.24 17.98 18.57
N TYR A 154 8.54 17.92 18.88
CA TYR A 154 9.05 17.84 20.25
C TYR A 154 9.89 19.05 20.67
N GLU A 155 10.51 19.76 19.72
CA GLU A 155 11.37 20.91 20.02
C GLU A 155 10.75 22.25 19.58
N ASN A 156 9.51 22.22 19.05
CA ASN A 156 8.79 23.38 18.54
C ASN A 156 9.57 24.20 17.48
N LYS A 157 10.46 23.54 16.73
CA LYS A 157 11.24 24.17 15.65
C LYS A 157 10.44 24.21 14.35
N GLN A 158 10.74 25.18 13.50
CA GLN A 158 10.13 25.22 12.17
C GLN A 158 10.67 24.10 11.28
N MET A 159 9.75 23.30 10.71
CA MET A 159 10.10 22.28 9.72
C MET A 159 10.35 22.93 8.35
N LYS A 160 11.47 22.59 7.69
CA LYS A 160 11.80 23.05 6.33
C LYS A 160 11.01 22.31 5.26
N SER A 161 10.84 21.00 5.44
CA SER A 161 10.00 20.17 4.58
C SER A 161 8.57 20.70 4.57
N LYS A 162 8.05 20.95 3.37
CA LYS A 162 6.70 21.47 3.16
C LYS A 162 5.69 20.35 2.90
N ILE A 163 6.12 19.28 2.24
CA ILE A 163 5.26 18.17 1.83
C ILE A 163 5.37 17.04 2.87
N ILE A 164 4.24 16.62 3.43
CA ILE A 164 4.22 15.55 4.43
C ILE A 164 4.30 14.18 3.73
N LEU A 165 5.26 13.35 4.14
CA LEU A 165 5.41 11.99 3.67
C LEU A 165 4.70 11.02 4.60
N ASN A 166 3.76 10.26 4.04
CA ASN A 166 3.00 9.25 4.75
C ASN A 166 3.22 7.85 4.16
N LEU A 167 3.15 6.86 5.03
CA LEU A 167 3.19 5.45 4.68
C LEU A 167 1.79 4.85 4.76
N CYS A 168 1.49 3.96 3.82
CA CYS A 168 0.20 3.30 3.76
C CYS A 168 -0.10 2.53 5.06
N CYS A 169 -1.15 2.93 5.76
CA CYS A 169 -1.53 2.30 7.02
C CYS A 169 -1.92 0.83 6.83
N CYS A 170 -2.60 0.46 5.74
CA CYS A 170 -3.01 -0.91 5.46
C CYS A 170 -1.79 -1.85 5.36
N HIS A 171 -0.78 -1.43 4.60
CA HIS A 171 0.46 -2.18 4.46
C HIS A 171 1.22 -2.25 5.79
N LEU A 172 1.29 -1.16 6.56
CA LEU A 172 1.96 -1.19 7.87
C LEU A 172 1.26 -2.13 8.85
N VAL A 173 -0.07 -2.06 8.96
CA VAL A 173 -0.85 -2.92 9.86
C VAL A 173 -0.68 -4.38 9.48
N LYS A 174 -0.65 -4.70 8.19
CA LYS A 174 -0.32 -6.05 7.71
C LYS A 174 1.07 -6.50 8.17
N ASN A 175 2.08 -5.65 8.00
CA ASN A 175 3.46 -5.97 8.41
C ASN A 175 3.57 -6.16 9.94
N ILE A 176 2.97 -5.27 10.73
CA ILE A 176 2.89 -5.39 12.19
C ILE A 176 2.18 -6.68 12.57
N SER A 177 1.06 -6.99 11.91
CA SER A 177 0.30 -8.21 12.19
C SER A 177 1.13 -9.45 11.88
N ASP A 178 1.74 -9.54 10.70
CA ASP A 178 2.63 -10.63 10.31
C ASP A 178 3.75 -10.84 11.34
N ASP A 179 4.39 -9.75 11.80
CA ASP A 179 5.41 -9.81 12.84
C ASP A 179 4.83 -10.29 14.18
N VAL A 180 3.70 -9.75 14.63
CA VAL A 180 3.04 -10.19 15.87
C VAL A 180 2.66 -11.67 15.79
N PHE A 181 2.08 -12.13 14.69
CA PHE A 181 1.72 -13.54 14.50
C PHE A 181 2.95 -14.44 14.44
N LYS A 182 4.09 -13.97 13.93
CA LYS A 182 5.36 -14.70 13.99
C LYS A 182 5.82 -14.92 15.44
N TYR A 183 5.68 -13.92 16.32
CA TYR A 183 6.17 -13.98 17.70
C TYR A 183 5.15 -14.59 18.69
N TYR A 184 3.86 -14.36 18.49
CA TYR A 184 2.80 -14.76 19.41
C TYR A 184 1.86 -15.84 18.85
N GLY A 185 1.76 -16.00 17.52
CA GLY A 185 0.73 -16.80 16.84
C GLY A 185 0.91 -18.33 16.84
N ALA A 186 1.89 -18.86 17.57
CA ALA A 186 2.31 -20.27 17.68
C ALA A 186 3.04 -20.85 16.45
N VAL A 187 4.31 -21.22 16.66
CA VAL A 187 5.03 -22.21 15.83
C VAL A 187 4.59 -23.60 16.31
N GLY A 188 3.73 -24.27 15.54
CA GLY A 188 3.25 -25.63 15.84
C GLY A 188 1.73 -25.75 16.03
N LYS A 189 1.17 -26.93 15.77
CA LYS A 189 -0.27 -27.26 15.55
C LYS A 189 -1.26 -26.97 16.71
N ILE A 190 -0.95 -26.10 17.67
CA ILE A 190 -1.85 -25.74 18.77
C ILE A 190 -2.36 -24.31 18.55
N ASN A 191 -3.61 -24.19 18.06
CA ASN A 191 -4.33 -22.95 17.74
C ASN A 191 -4.56 -21.98 18.93
N LYS A 192 -3.91 -22.15 20.08
CA LYS A 192 -4.28 -21.46 21.34
C LYS A 192 -3.86 -19.99 21.44
N ASN A 193 -3.04 -19.46 20.54
CA ASN A 193 -2.42 -18.13 20.78
C ASN A 193 -2.72 -17.06 19.71
N LYS A 194 -3.73 -17.30 18.87
CA LYS A 194 -4.21 -16.31 17.89
C LYS A 194 -4.88 -15.11 18.55
N ASP A 195 -5.57 -15.34 19.68
CA ASP A 195 -6.26 -14.26 20.38
C ASP A 195 -5.27 -13.32 21.09
N LEU A 196 -4.20 -13.86 21.67
CA LEU A 196 -3.10 -13.05 22.20
C LEU A 196 -2.45 -12.19 21.11
N ALA A 197 -2.15 -12.78 19.95
CA ALA A 197 -1.62 -12.04 18.81
C ALA A 197 -2.57 -10.90 18.37
N ARG A 198 -3.89 -11.14 18.30
CA ARG A 198 -4.89 -10.10 18.00
C ARG A 198 -4.91 -8.99 19.03
N ILE A 199 -4.79 -9.31 20.32
CA ILE A 199 -4.71 -8.33 21.40
C ILE A 199 -3.48 -7.44 21.23
N ILE A 200 -2.30 -8.03 20.97
CA ILE A 200 -1.06 -7.27 20.74
C ILE A 200 -1.18 -6.36 19.51
N VAL A 201 -1.77 -6.83 18.39
CA VAL A 201 -2.07 -5.96 17.25
C VAL A 201 -2.97 -4.80 17.68
N GLY A 202 -4.01 -5.08 18.47
CA GLY A 202 -4.93 -4.10 19.04
C GLY A 202 -4.28 -3.08 19.98
N PHE A 203 -3.12 -3.38 20.57
CA PHE A 203 -2.33 -2.42 21.34
C PHE A 203 -1.57 -1.43 20.45
N VAL A 204 -1.23 -1.82 19.22
CA VAL A 204 -0.45 -0.98 18.30
C VAL A 204 -1.35 -0.11 17.41
N THR A 205 -2.51 -0.64 16.98
CA THR A 205 -3.42 0.06 16.05
C THR A 205 -3.94 1.43 16.50
N PRO A 206 -4.15 1.73 17.81
CA PRO A 206 -4.59 3.07 18.21
C PRO A 206 -3.56 4.17 17.93
N ALA A 207 -2.28 3.82 17.78
CA ALA A 207 -1.22 4.78 17.50
C ALA A 207 -1.41 5.54 16.19
N PHE A 208 -2.07 4.91 15.21
CA PHE A 208 -2.36 5.53 13.91
C PHE A 208 -3.22 6.78 14.04
N ASP A 209 -4.07 6.84 15.07
CA ASP A 209 -5.02 7.93 15.25
C ASP A 209 -4.58 9.00 16.27
N LEU A 210 -3.39 8.84 16.86
CA LEU A 210 -2.89 9.80 17.85
C LEU A 210 -2.52 11.13 17.20
N LYS A 211 -3.09 12.21 17.74
CA LYS A 211 -2.98 13.58 17.21
C LYS A 211 -1.90 14.42 17.90
N MET A 212 -1.50 14.03 19.10
CA MET A 212 -0.58 14.80 19.94
C MET A 212 0.64 13.95 20.36
N ALA A 213 1.81 14.58 20.35
CA ALA A 213 3.06 13.93 20.75
C ALA A 213 3.03 13.41 22.21
N ASN A 214 2.34 14.11 23.11
CA ASN A 214 2.17 13.68 24.49
C ASN A 214 1.34 12.39 24.61
N ASP A 215 0.33 12.21 23.77
CA ASP A 215 -0.49 10.99 23.77
C ASP A 215 0.27 9.82 23.15
N LEU A 216 1.10 10.09 22.13
CA LEU A 216 2.05 9.11 21.60
C LEU A 216 3.02 8.64 22.68
N ASP A 217 3.60 9.54 23.46
CA ASP A 217 4.51 9.16 24.53
C ASP A 217 3.81 8.30 25.60
N LYS A 218 2.55 8.63 25.96
CA LYS A 218 1.75 7.80 26.90
C LYS A 218 1.46 6.42 26.34
N TRP A 219 1.04 6.34 25.08
CA TRP A 219 0.83 5.08 24.37
C TRP A 219 2.10 4.23 24.35
N PHE A 220 3.24 4.82 23.98
CA PHE A 220 4.50 4.09 23.88
C PHE A 220 4.98 3.61 25.25
N LYS A 221 4.81 4.40 26.31
CA LYS A 221 5.10 3.98 27.69
C LYS A 221 4.27 2.76 28.08
N ALA A 222 2.95 2.80 27.86
CA ALA A 222 2.07 1.69 28.16
C ALA A 222 2.46 0.43 27.36
N LEU A 223 2.75 0.58 26.06
CA LEU A 223 3.20 -0.53 25.22
C LEU A 223 4.51 -1.15 25.72
N CYS A 224 5.49 -0.32 26.11
CA CYS A 224 6.74 -0.78 26.71
C CYS A 224 6.49 -1.53 28.02
N THR A 225 5.66 -0.99 28.91
CA THR A 225 5.33 -1.64 30.19
C THR A 225 4.73 -3.03 29.97
N VAL A 226 3.80 -3.15 29.02
CA VAL A 226 3.14 -4.43 28.71
C VAL A 226 4.10 -5.43 28.07
N ILE A 227 4.90 -5.04 27.09
CA ILE A 227 5.72 -6.00 26.33
C ILE A 227 7.06 -6.32 27.03
N LEU A 228 7.63 -5.38 27.77
CA LEU A 228 8.96 -5.56 28.37
C LEU A 228 8.92 -6.06 29.81
N SER A 229 7.80 -5.95 30.52
CA SER A 229 7.73 -6.44 31.90
C SER A 229 7.68 -7.97 31.93
N PRO A 230 8.60 -8.67 32.62
CA PRO A 230 8.63 -10.12 32.65
C PRO A 230 7.50 -10.74 33.48
N TYR A 231 6.92 -9.98 34.43
CA TYR A 231 5.91 -10.46 35.36
C TYR A 231 4.67 -9.56 35.37
N GLN A 232 3.51 -10.16 35.56
CA GLN A 232 2.25 -9.45 35.75
C GLN A 232 2.31 -8.65 37.05
N ASN A 233 1.93 -7.37 36.98
CA ASN A 233 1.83 -6.49 38.14
C ASN A 233 0.75 -5.41 37.89
N GLY A 234 0.52 -4.56 38.90
CA GLY A 234 -0.50 -3.50 38.81
C GLY A 234 -0.27 -2.50 37.68
N ASP A 235 0.98 -2.24 37.30
CA ASP A 235 1.31 -1.30 36.21
C ASP A 235 1.15 -1.91 34.83
N VAL A 236 1.43 -3.22 34.68
CA VAL A 236 1.07 -3.99 33.48
C VAL A 236 -0.44 -3.97 33.30
N GLN A 237 -1.22 -4.29 34.34
CA GLN A 237 -2.69 -4.29 34.23
C GLN A 237 -3.24 -2.92 33.84
N LYS A 238 -2.81 -1.84 34.52
CA LYS A 238 -3.20 -0.46 34.17
C LYS A 238 -2.85 -0.11 32.72
N SER A 239 -1.69 -0.56 32.23
CA SER A 239 -1.25 -0.30 30.86
C SER A 239 -2.07 -1.07 29.85
N VAL A 240 -2.41 -2.33 30.13
CA VAL A 240 -3.34 -3.14 29.31
C VAL A 240 -4.71 -2.46 29.27
N ASP A 241 -5.29 -2.09 30.41
CA ASP A 241 -6.60 -1.44 30.48
C ASP A 241 -6.62 -0.12 29.70
N TYR A 242 -5.54 0.67 29.79
CA TYR A 242 -5.38 1.90 29.01
C TYR A 242 -5.32 1.64 27.50
N LEU A 243 -4.53 0.66 27.05
CA LEU A 243 -4.40 0.32 25.63
C LEU A 243 -5.71 -0.25 25.06
N LEU A 244 -6.39 -1.10 25.83
CA LEU A 244 -7.73 -1.60 25.47
C LEU A 244 -8.74 -0.46 25.40
N LYS A 245 -8.70 0.48 26.37
CA LYS A 245 -9.58 1.65 26.37
C LYS A 245 -9.38 2.50 25.12
N LEU A 246 -8.13 2.80 24.75
CA LEU A 246 -7.80 3.54 23.52
C LEU A 246 -8.38 2.87 22.27
N ASN A 247 -8.32 1.54 22.20
CA ASN A 247 -8.88 0.78 21.09
C ASN A 247 -10.42 0.76 21.13
N SER A 248 -11.02 0.72 22.33
CA SER A 248 -12.47 0.63 22.52
C SER A 248 -13.22 1.94 22.30
N SER A 249 -12.57 3.09 22.50
CA SER A 249 -13.15 4.42 22.24
C SER A 249 -13.50 4.68 20.78
N ASP A 250 -13.10 3.78 19.88
CA ASP A 250 -13.39 3.83 18.43
C ASP A 250 -13.96 2.49 17.88
N MET A 251 -14.66 1.69 18.71
CA MET A 251 -15.28 0.41 18.28
C MET A 251 -16.43 0.56 17.25
N SER A 252 -16.78 1.79 16.85
CA SER A 252 -17.59 2.01 15.64
C SER A 252 -16.83 1.65 14.36
N VAL A 253 -15.49 1.66 14.38
CA VAL A 253 -14.61 1.40 13.23
C VAL A 253 -14.37 -0.09 13.01
N LEU A 254 -14.31 -0.91 14.06
CA LEU A 254 -14.14 -2.38 13.93
C LEU A 254 -15.39 -3.10 13.42
N ASN A 255 -16.58 -2.52 13.65
CA ASN A 255 -17.86 -2.98 13.08
C ASN A 255 -18.28 -2.21 11.82
N SER A 256 -17.49 -1.23 11.38
CA SER A 256 -17.80 -0.51 10.15
C SER A 256 -17.63 -1.46 8.96
N LYS A 257 -18.42 -1.21 7.91
CA LYS A 257 -18.31 -1.91 6.64
C LYS A 257 -16.87 -1.84 6.10
N GLU A 258 -16.13 -0.78 6.42
CA GLU A 258 -14.72 -0.58 6.05
C GLU A 258 -13.76 -1.60 6.70
N TYR A 259 -14.00 -2.10 7.92
CA TYR A 259 -13.12 -3.11 8.52
C TYR A 259 -13.36 -4.52 7.99
N LYS A 260 -14.62 -4.85 7.66
CA LYS A 260 -14.94 -6.07 6.90
C LYS A 260 -14.43 -5.99 5.47
N ASP A 261 -14.47 -4.81 4.85
CA ASP A 261 -13.84 -4.55 3.56
C ASP A 261 -12.30 -4.52 3.68
N PHE A 262 -11.73 -4.22 4.86
CA PHE A 262 -10.29 -4.29 5.18
C PHE A 262 -9.81 -5.74 5.35
N GLU A 263 -10.53 -6.60 6.08
CA GLU A 263 -10.27 -8.05 6.10
C GLU A 263 -10.49 -8.69 4.72
N ASN A 264 -11.52 -8.25 3.99
CA ASN A 264 -11.76 -8.69 2.60
C ASN A 264 -10.67 -8.16 1.64
N MET A 265 -10.14 -6.94 1.81
CA MET A 265 -9.00 -6.42 1.03
C MET A 265 -7.70 -7.17 1.35
N LEU A 266 -7.46 -7.47 2.62
CA LEU A 266 -6.33 -8.30 3.06
C LEU A 266 -6.40 -9.72 2.49
N SER A 267 -7.60 -10.25 2.23
CA SER A 267 -7.81 -11.59 1.68
C SER A 267 -7.99 -11.63 0.15
N LEU A 268 -8.39 -10.54 -0.52
CA LEU A 268 -8.71 -10.54 -1.96
C LEU A 268 -7.63 -9.96 -2.89
N ASN A 269 -6.58 -9.29 -2.40
CA ASN A 269 -5.56 -8.66 -3.27
C ASN A 269 -4.11 -8.99 -2.90
N CYS A 270 -3.82 -10.26 -2.66
CA CYS A 270 -2.44 -10.76 -2.61
C CYS A 270 -2.24 -11.93 -3.58
N ASP A 271 -2.67 -11.74 -4.84
CA ASP A 271 -2.14 -12.56 -5.94
C ASP A 271 -0.64 -12.25 -6.06
N GLY A 272 0.17 -13.24 -5.68
CA GLY A 272 1.61 -13.15 -5.49
C GLY A 272 2.33 -12.46 -6.64
N THR A 273 2.90 -11.29 -6.37
CA THR A 273 4.08 -10.67 -7.01
C THR A 273 4.29 -9.21 -6.56
N GLN A 274 3.76 -8.79 -5.40
CA GLN A 274 4.24 -7.59 -4.73
C GLN A 274 5.65 -7.86 -4.19
N VAL A 275 6.54 -6.88 -4.36
CA VAL A 275 7.92 -6.95 -3.89
C VAL A 275 7.87 -6.94 -2.37
N ASP A 276 8.16 -8.10 -1.77
CA ASP A 276 8.40 -8.31 -0.35
C ASP A 276 9.67 -7.55 0.10
N ASP A 277 9.59 -6.22 0.12
CA ASP A 277 10.71 -5.34 0.53
C ASP A 277 10.98 -5.40 2.05
N LEU A 278 10.01 -5.87 2.85
CA LEU A 278 10.18 -6.09 4.29
C LEU A 278 10.69 -7.49 4.64
N LYS A 279 10.33 -8.53 3.87
CA LYS A 279 10.67 -9.92 4.22
C LYS A 279 12.05 -10.38 3.76
N THR A 280 12.70 -9.67 2.82
CA THR A 280 13.91 -10.21 2.17
C THR A 280 15.23 -9.57 2.58
N ASN A 281 15.25 -8.53 3.41
CA ASN A 281 16.51 -7.87 3.77
C ASN A 281 16.72 -7.74 5.29
N PRO A 282 17.50 -8.67 5.91
CA PRO A 282 18.05 -8.50 7.27
C PRO A 282 18.80 -7.16 7.48
N SER A 283 19.24 -6.54 6.38
CA SER A 283 19.90 -5.23 6.32
C SER A 283 18.98 -4.02 6.61
N SER A 284 17.65 -4.22 6.75
CA SER A 284 16.72 -3.14 7.12
C SER A 284 16.65 -2.85 8.62
N LYS A 285 17.06 -3.83 9.45
CA LYS A 285 17.02 -3.71 10.92
C LYS A 285 17.99 -2.65 11.41
N GLY A 286 17.46 -1.46 11.69
CA GLY A 286 18.21 -0.35 12.25
C GLY A 286 18.67 0.71 11.25
N LYS A 287 18.11 0.73 10.03
CA LYS A 287 18.31 1.82 9.05
C LYS A 287 18.09 3.22 9.64
N TYR A 288 17.20 3.33 10.62
CA TYR A 288 16.78 4.60 11.22
C TYR A 288 17.29 4.80 12.65
N LYS A 289 18.27 4.01 13.10
CA LYS A 289 18.86 4.12 14.46
C LYS A 289 19.49 5.47 14.75
N ALA A 290 19.95 6.17 13.71
CA ALA A 290 20.54 7.50 13.86
C ALA A 290 19.49 8.62 13.99
N SER A 291 18.20 8.34 13.78
CA SER A 291 17.15 9.35 13.92
C SER A 291 16.92 9.74 15.38
N LYS A 292 16.58 11.01 15.61
CA LYS A 292 16.18 11.54 16.91
C LYS A 292 14.95 10.83 17.46
N CYS A 293 14.01 10.45 16.58
CA CYS A 293 12.84 9.65 16.94
C CYS A 293 13.25 8.32 17.58
N TYR A 294 14.14 7.55 16.93
CA TYR A 294 14.65 6.31 17.53
C TYR A 294 15.35 6.58 18.87
N GLY A 295 16.20 7.61 18.94
CA GLY A 295 16.91 7.98 20.18
C GLY A 295 15.99 8.22 21.37
N ARG A 296 14.89 8.98 21.17
CA ARG A 296 13.88 9.25 22.21
C ARG A 296 13.23 7.96 22.71
N PHE A 297 12.67 7.16 21.80
CA PHE A 297 11.91 5.95 22.16
C PHE A 297 12.82 4.83 22.69
N ALA A 298 14.06 4.74 22.20
CA ALA A 298 15.08 3.84 22.74
C ALA A 298 15.53 4.23 24.15
N LYS A 299 15.61 5.54 24.47
CA LYS A 299 15.84 6.00 25.84
C LYS A 299 14.65 5.67 26.73
N MET A 300 13.43 6.00 26.29
CA MET A 300 12.21 5.77 27.06
C MET A 300 12.01 4.29 27.40
N SER A 301 12.22 3.38 26.44
CA SER A 301 12.12 1.94 26.68
C SER A 301 13.19 1.40 27.62
N ARG A 302 14.43 1.91 27.56
CA ARG A 302 15.49 1.56 28.54
C ARG A 302 15.14 2.03 29.94
N ASP A 303 14.67 3.27 30.09
CA ASP A 303 14.30 3.85 31.39
C ASP A 303 13.15 3.03 32.02
N ILE A 304 12.15 2.61 31.24
CA ILE A 304 11.06 1.73 31.69
C ILE A 304 11.59 0.35 32.07
N LYS A 305 12.43 -0.27 31.23
CA LYS A 305 12.99 -1.60 31.51
C LYS A 305 13.81 -1.61 32.80
N ALA A 306 14.57 -0.55 33.08
CA ALA A 306 15.35 -0.41 34.30
C ALA A 306 14.48 -0.23 35.56
N SER A 307 13.22 0.19 35.42
CA SER A 307 12.30 0.37 36.55
C SER A 307 11.67 -0.94 37.05
N PHE A 308 11.79 -2.04 36.30
CA PHE A 308 11.27 -3.33 36.72
C PHE A 308 12.13 -3.92 37.83
N THR A 309 11.52 -4.22 38.97
CA THR A 309 12.20 -4.87 40.10
C THR A 309 12.54 -6.32 39.78
N SER A 310 13.73 -6.76 40.19
CA SER A 310 14.30 -8.09 39.93
C SER A 310 13.59 -9.25 40.64
N ASP A 311 12.42 -9.02 41.25
CA ASP A 311 11.77 -10.00 42.10
C ASP A 311 11.22 -11.16 41.27
N SER A 312 11.96 -12.27 41.31
CA SER A 312 11.77 -13.48 40.51
C SER A 312 10.59 -14.36 40.95
N LYS A 313 9.59 -13.79 41.64
CA LYS A 313 8.48 -14.54 42.26
C LYS A 313 7.08 -14.15 41.77
N GLY A 314 6.98 -13.39 40.67
CA GLY A 314 5.70 -12.96 40.09
C GLY A 314 5.07 -13.98 39.13
N VAL A 315 3.76 -13.84 38.88
CA VAL A 315 3.09 -14.54 37.78
C VAL A 315 3.70 -14.05 36.45
N PRO A 316 4.14 -14.93 35.54
CA PRO A 316 4.69 -14.51 34.25
C PRO A 316 3.69 -13.67 33.44
N ASN A 317 4.17 -12.60 32.81
CA ASN A 317 3.36 -11.78 31.92
C ASN A 317 3.25 -12.46 30.54
N GLU A 318 2.04 -12.79 30.11
CA GLU A 318 1.79 -13.44 28.81
C GLU A 318 2.13 -12.57 27.60
N PHE A 319 2.15 -11.24 27.77
CA PHE A 319 2.50 -10.28 26.72
C PHE A 319 4.01 -10.04 26.63
N HIS A 320 4.82 -10.64 27.50
CA HIS A 320 6.26 -10.39 27.53
C HIS A 320 6.96 -10.96 26.30
N ASN A 321 7.60 -10.10 25.49
CA ASN A 321 8.41 -10.54 24.35
C ASN A 321 9.46 -9.50 23.94
N GLU A 322 10.69 -9.67 24.43
CA GLU A 322 11.79 -8.74 24.12
C GLU A 322 12.20 -8.77 22.64
N GLU A 323 12.13 -9.92 21.98
CA GLU A 323 12.52 -10.06 20.57
C GLU A 323 11.57 -9.29 19.65
N TYR A 324 10.27 -9.46 19.85
CA TYR A 324 9.25 -8.69 19.16
C TYR A 324 9.44 -7.19 19.38
N PHE A 325 9.62 -6.76 20.63
CA PHE A 325 9.87 -5.35 20.93
C PHE A 325 11.13 -4.83 20.22
N SER A 326 12.19 -5.63 20.19
CA SER A 326 13.45 -5.33 19.50
C SER A 326 13.27 -5.07 18.00
N ASP A 327 12.36 -5.81 17.35
CA ASP A 327 12.06 -5.63 15.94
C ASP A 327 11.14 -4.42 15.73
N LEU A 328 10.13 -4.24 16.57
CA LEU A 328 9.21 -3.09 16.55
C LEU A 328 9.97 -1.75 16.70
N ILE A 329 10.87 -1.65 17.69
CA ILE A 329 11.65 -0.43 17.98
C ILE A 329 12.66 -0.09 16.88
N ARG A 330 13.11 -1.09 16.09
CA ARG A 330 14.09 -0.89 15.01
C ARG A 330 13.47 -0.61 13.64
N SER A 331 12.23 -1.03 13.42
CA SER A 331 11.59 -1.00 12.09
C SER A 331 10.41 -0.03 12.00
N VAL A 332 9.51 -0.05 12.99
CA VAL A 332 8.24 0.68 12.94
C VAL A 332 8.31 2.00 13.73
N VAL A 333 8.83 1.95 14.95
CA VAL A 333 8.88 3.11 15.85
C VAL A 333 9.67 4.30 15.29
N PRO A 334 10.84 4.12 14.63
CA PRO A 334 11.63 5.25 14.14
C PRO A 334 10.91 6.09 13.08
N VAL A 335 9.99 5.47 12.35
CA VAL A 335 9.24 6.10 11.25
C VAL A 335 7.84 6.54 11.66
N ILE A 336 7.54 6.57 12.97
CA ILE A 336 6.25 7.03 13.54
C ILE A 336 5.69 8.30 12.90
N PRO A 337 6.49 9.38 12.68
CA PRO A 337 5.95 10.60 12.09
C PRO A 337 5.34 10.42 10.70
N MET A 338 5.67 9.33 10.01
CA MET A 338 5.20 9.04 8.66
C MET A 338 4.00 8.09 8.62
N TRP A 339 3.62 7.41 9.69
CA TRP A 339 2.48 6.48 9.66
C TRP A 339 1.39 6.80 10.69
N THR A 340 1.65 7.75 11.59
CA THR A 340 0.66 8.30 12.53
C THR A 340 0.06 9.60 12.01
N TYR A 341 -1.04 10.03 12.63
CA TYR A 341 -1.65 11.33 12.35
C TYR A 341 -0.88 12.56 12.79
N LEU A 342 0.21 12.39 13.54
CA LEU A 342 0.89 13.53 14.18
C LEU A 342 1.24 14.63 13.19
N MET A 343 1.88 14.30 12.07
CA MET A 343 2.28 15.29 11.07
C MET A 343 1.10 15.84 10.28
N LEU A 344 0.14 14.99 9.88
CA LEU A 344 -1.06 15.41 9.14
C LEU A 344 -1.93 16.38 9.96
N TYR A 345 -2.18 16.06 11.23
CA TYR A 345 -3.00 16.87 12.12
C TYR A 345 -2.30 18.17 12.53
N SER A 346 -1.00 18.11 12.83
CA SER A 346 -0.25 19.29 13.25
C SER A 346 -0.08 20.31 12.12
N LYS A 347 0.23 19.88 10.89
CA LYS A 347 0.54 20.75 9.76
C LYS A 347 -0.65 21.09 8.85
N ILE A 348 -1.52 20.13 8.55
CA ILE A 348 -2.56 20.26 7.50
C ILE A 348 -3.98 20.19 8.10
N LYS A 349 -4.12 19.81 9.38
CA LYS A 349 -5.42 19.65 10.08
C LYS A 349 -6.34 18.59 9.45
N VAL A 350 -5.76 17.63 8.72
CA VAL A 350 -6.49 16.51 8.11
C VAL A 350 -6.65 15.36 9.12
N CYS A 351 -7.83 14.73 9.13
CA CYS A 351 -8.20 13.66 10.07
C CYS A 351 -8.59 12.34 9.36
N HIS A 352 -7.82 11.87 8.37
CA HIS A 352 -8.07 10.61 7.66
C HIS A 352 -6.80 9.79 7.45
N ARG A 353 -6.88 8.46 7.68
CA ARG A 353 -5.71 7.56 7.74
C ARG A 353 -5.04 7.56 6.38
N PRO A 354 -3.73 7.83 6.31
CA PRO A 354 -3.05 7.80 5.03
C PRO A 354 -3.07 6.36 4.51
N ASN A 355 -3.79 6.15 3.40
CA ASN A 355 -3.79 4.88 2.69
C ASN A 355 -3.42 5.14 1.23
N ASN A 356 -2.81 4.13 0.60
CA ASN A 356 -2.39 4.21 -0.80
C ASN A 356 -3.47 3.72 -1.77
N SER A 357 -4.72 3.66 -1.33
CA SER A 357 -5.82 3.10 -2.12
C SER A 357 -6.04 3.83 -3.45
N GLY A 358 -5.68 5.12 -3.55
CA GLY A 358 -5.75 5.86 -4.81
C GLY A 358 -4.90 5.24 -5.92
N ALA A 359 -3.67 4.84 -5.61
CA ALA A 359 -2.80 4.16 -6.57
C ALA A 359 -3.30 2.74 -6.88
N GLU A 360 -3.77 2.01 -5.86
CA GLU A 360 -4.34 0.67 -6.04
C GLU A 360 -5.60 0.68 -6.93
N LEU A 361 -6.51 1.64 -6.71
CA LEU A 361 -7.72 1.83 -7.51
C LEU A 361 -7.37 2.17 -8.96
N TRP A 362 -6.35 3.00 -9.17
CA TRP A 362 -5.82 3.25 -10.52
C TRP A 362 -5.29 1.95 -11.16
N PHE A 363 -4.48 1.17 -10.43
CA PHE A 363 -3.97 -0.09 -10.95
C PHE A 363 -5.06 -1.12 -11.20
N HIS A 364 -6.09 -1.16 -10.36
CA HIS A 364 -7.27 -2.00 -10.56
C HIS A 364 -8.02 -1.59 -11.82
N TYR A 365 -8.21 -0.29 -12.06
CA TYR A 365 -8.79 0.23 -13.31
C TYR A 365 -7.97 -0.19 -14.53
N LEU A 366 -6.64 -0.09 -14.46
CA LEU A 366 -5.75 -0.51 -15.54
C LEU A 366 -5.88 -2.01 -15.83
N LYS A 367 -5.87 -2.85 -14.79
CA LYS A 367 -5.86 -4.32 -14.94
C LYS A 367 -7.24 -4.94 -15.19
N GLY A 368 -8.28 -4.25 -14.76
CA GLY A 368 -9.66 -4.72 -14.84
C GLY A 368 -10.23 -4.63 -16.26
N ASN A 369 -11.54 -4.88 -16.36
CA ASN A 369 -12.26 -4.95 -17.63
C ASN A 369 -12.27 -3.62 -18.40
N SER A 370 -11.96 -2.50 -17.75
CA SER A 370 -11.98 -1.16 -18.33
C SER A 370 -10.84 -0.95 -19.33
N LEU A 371 -9.58 -1.08 -18.89
CA LEU A 371 -8.41 -0.87 -19.78
C LEU A 371 -7.78 -2.19 -20.24
N GLN A 372 -7.97 -3.29 -19.49
CA GLN A 372 -7.39 -4.62 -19.78
C GLN A 372 -5.88 -4.57 -20.06
N ALA A 373 -5.16 -3.72 -19.32
CA ALA A 373 -3.76 -3.40 -19.58
C ALA A 373 -2.77 -4.53 -19.26
N LYS A 374 -3.21 -5.70 -18.78
CA LYS A 374 -2.29 -6.78 -18.39
C LYS A 374 -1.33 -7.13 -19.52
N SER A 375 -0.03 -6.99 -19.24
CA SER A 375 1.07 -7.28 -20.18
C SER A 375 0.94 -6.57 -21.55
N MET A 376 0.53 -5.31 -21.58
CA MET A 376 0.47 -4.55 -22.83
C MET A 376 1.85 -4.11 -23.33
N LYS A 377 2.00 -3.95 -24.65
CA LYS A 377 3.18 -3.27 -25.21
C LYS A 377 3.22 -1.83 -24.70
N CYS A 378 4.39 -1.37 -24.26
CA CYS A 378 4.58 -0.05 -23.64
C CYS A 378 3.96 1.10 -24.46
N SER A 379 4.16 1.14 -25.79
CA SER A 379 3.57 2.18 -26.64
C SER A 379 2.04 2.16 -26.68
N ARG A 380 1.43 0.96 -26.69
CA ARG A 380 -0.02 0.80 -26.66
C ARG A 380 -0.57 1.22 -25.30
N PHE A 381 0.14 0.86 -24.23
CA PHE A 381 -0.22 1.24 -22.87
C PHE A 381 -0.27 2.77 -22.73
N ILE A 382 0.81 3.47 -23.11
CA ILE A 382 0.91 4.94 -23.00
C ILE A 382 -0.20 5.64 -23.78
N ARG A 383 -0.51 5.17 -24.99
CA ARG A 383 -1.60 5.75 -25.78
C ARG A 383 -2.94 5.63 -25.05
N LEU A 384 -3.26 4.45 -24.52
CA LEU A 384 -4.54 4.21 -23.84
C LEU A 384 -4.65 4.95 -22.51
N THR A 385 -3.56 5.06 -21.74
CA THR A 385 -3.56 5.86 -20.51
C THR A 385 -3.69 7.33 -20.82
N ARG A 386 -2.99 7.84 -21.85
CA ARG A 386 -3.10 9.23 -22.32
C ARG A 386 -4.54 9.60 -22.66
N ASP A 387 -5.22 8.81 -23.50
CA ASP A 387 -6.61 9.10 -23.91
C ASP A 387 -7.53 9.23 -22.69
N ARG A 388 -7.35 8.35 -21.70
CA ARG A 388 -8.11 8.40 -20.45
C ARG A 388 -7.77 9.64 -19.61
N ILE A 389 -6.49 9.95 -19.45
CA ILE A 389 -6.02 11.10 -18.67
C ILE A 389 -6.52 12.41 -19.29
N GLU A 390 -6.46 12.55 -20.61
CA GLU A 390 -6.99 13.72 -21.32
C GLU A 390 -8.49 13.87 -21.12
N SER A 391 -9.25 12.77 -21.16
CA SER A 391 -10.68 12.78 -20.89
C SER A 391 -10.99 13.27 -19.47
N VAL A 392 -10.34 12.71 -18.45
CA VAL A 392 -10.56 13.10 -17.04
C VAL A 392 -10.09 14.53 -16.81
N THR A 393 -8.99 14.94 -17.43
CA THR A 393 -8.47 16.30 -17.31
C THR A 393 -9.45 17.32 -17.88
N LYS A 394 -10.03 17.05 -19.06
CA LYS A 394 -11.07 17.91 -19.65
C LYS A 394 -12.30 17.99 -18.75
N GLU A 395 -12.74 16.85 -18.20
CA GLU A 395 -13.87 16.80 -17.27
C GLU A 395 -13.64 17.71 -16.07
N VAL A 396 -12.47 17.62 -15.44
CA VAL A 396 -12.13 18.41 -14.25
C VAL A 396 -11.93 19.88 -14.58
N LEU A 397 -11.16 20.20 -15.63
CA LEU A 397 -10.85 21.59 -15.96
C LEU A 397 -12.08 22.37 -16.44
N CYS A 398 -13.00 21.71 -17.16
CA CYS A 398 -14.22 22.32 -17.69
C CYS A 398 -15.46 22.10 -16.82
N ASP A 399 -15.33 21.52 -15.62
CA ASP A 399 -16.44 21.24 -14.69
C ASP A 399 -17.59 20.44 -15.34
N ILE A 400 -17.25 19.47 -16.19
CA ILE A 400 -18.23 18.66 -16.89
C ILE A 400 -18.82 17.64 -15.90
N PRO A 401 -20.16 17.59 -15.71
CA PRO A 401 -20.77 16.61 -14.82
C PRO A 401 -20.52 15.18 -15.30
N ASN A 402 -20.12 14.30 -14.39
CA ASN A 402 -19.82 12.88 -14.63
C ASN A 402 -20.98 12.10 -15.29
N THR A 403 -22.23 12.61 -15.17
CA THR A 403 -23.43 12.04 -15.80
C THR A 403 -23.54 12.26 -17.31
N ARG A 404 -22.70 13.11 -17.92
CA ARG A 404 -22.78 13.48 -19.35
C ARG A 404 -21.61 13.04 -20.20
N CYS A 405 -20.55 12.46 -19.62
CA CYS A 405 -19.46 11.88 -20.39
C CYS A 405 -19.98 10.63 -21.11
N ALA A 406 -20.07 10.71 -22.44
CA ALA A 406 -20.53 9.64 -23.30
C ALA A 406 -19.78 8.34 -22.99
N ILE A 407 -20.46 7.42 -22.29
CA ILE A 407 -20.13 6.00 -22.35
C ILE A 407 -20.07 5.69 -23.85
N PRO A 408 -18.92 5.23 -24.40
CA PRO A 408 -18.90 4.76 -25.77
C PRO A 408 -20.01 3.73 -25.85
N LYS A 409 -21.06 4.00 -26.63
CA LYS A 409 -22.08 3.00 -26.92
C LYS A 409 -21.29 1.76 -27.33
N LYS A 410 -21.36 0.69 -26.55
CA LYS A 410 -20.92 -0.63 -26.99
C LYS A 410 -21.49 -0.75 -28.39
N GLN A 411 -20.64 -0.78 -29.41
CA GLN A 411 -21.08 -1.32 -30.69
C GLN A 411 -21.44 -2.75 -30.36
N ASN A 412 -22.74 -3.00 -30.21
CA ASN A 412 -23.31 -4.33 -30.29
C ASN A 412 -22.98 -4.80 -31.70
N VAL A 413 -21.77 -5.36 -31.88
CA VAL A 413 -21.53 -6.25 -32.98
C VAL A 413 -22.48 -7.40 -32.72
N ASP A 414 -23.54 -7.43 -33.52
CA ASP A 414 -24.61 -8.40 -33.45
C ASP A 414 -24.01 -9.80 -33.63
N CYS A 415 -23.77 -10.50 -32.51
CA CYS A 415 -23.17 -11.83 -32.46
C CYS A 415 -24.00 -12.90 -33.21
N ASN A 416 -25.16 -12.52 -33.76
CA ASN A 416 -26.01 -13.38 -34.56
C ASN A 416 -25.57 -13.50 -36.03
N ILE A 417 -24.80 -12.55 -36.57
CA ILE A 417 -24.33 -12.64 -37.97
C ILE A 417 -23.13 -13.59 -38.10
N VAL A 418 -22.27 -13.67 -37.07
CA VAL A 418 -21.09 -14.56 -37.09
C VAL A 418 -21.46 -16.02 -36.80
N ARG A 419 -22.58 -16.29 -36.11
CA ARG A 419 -23.05 -17.67 -35.84
C ARG A 419 -23.73 -18.34 -37.03
N LYS A 420 -24.43 -17.60 -37.90
CA LYS A 420 -25.08 -18.19 -39.09
C LYS A 420 -24.09 -18.61 -40.18
N ASN A 421 -22.95 -17.95 -40.31
CA ASN A 421 -21.95 -18.28 -41.33
C ASN A 421 -21.05 -19.46 -40.98
N LYS A 422 -21.08 -19.96 -39.73
CA LYS A 422 -20.26 -21.11 -39.30
C LYS A 422 -21.00 -22.45 -39.35
N GLN A 423 -22.34 -22.44 -39.41
CA GLN A 423 -23.16 -23.66 -39.52
C GLN A 423 -23.37 -24.14 -40.97
N ALA A 424 -23.12 -23.30 -41.98
CA ALA A 424 -23.29 -23.67 -43.39
C ALA A 424 -22.07 -24.38 -44.03
N ARG A 425 -20.99 -24.66 -43.27
CA ARG A 425 -19.73 -25.24 -43.80
C ARG A 425 -19.33 -26.60 -43.23
N SER A 426 -20.25 -27.30 -42.56
CA SER A 426 -19.98 -28.60 -41.92
C SER A 426 -21.05 -29.65 -42.23
N GLN A 427 -21.54 -29.66 -43.47
CA GLN A 427 -22.18 -30.82 -44.06
C GLN A 427 -21.42 -31.13 -45.34
N GLU A 428 -20.52 -32.11 -45.26
CA GLU A 428 -20.11 -33.04 -46.32
C GLU A 428 -18.82 -33.73 -45.85
N PHE A 429 -18.96 -34.98 -45.43
CA PHE A 429 -18.22 -36.17 -45.90
C PHE A 429 -18.43 -37.32 -44.90
N PHE A 430 -19.20 -38.31 -45.36
CA PHE A 430 -19.34 -39.66 -44.80
C PHE A 430 -18.05 -40.46 -45.07
N TYR A 431 -17.66 -41.35 -44.15
CA TYR A 431 -17.42 -42.80 -44.38
C TYR A 431 -17.22 -43.54 -43.03
N GLU A 432 -17.46 -44.85 -43.09
CA GLU A 432 -17.98 -45.81 -42.11
C GLU A 432 -17.10 -46.30 -40.92
N PRO A 433 -17.69 -47.04 -39.94
CA PRO A 433 -17.07 -47.47 -38.69
C PRO A 433 -16.57 -48.94 -38.71
N ILE A 434 -15.64 -49.29 -37.82
CA ILE A 434 -15.36 -50.69 -37.44
C ILE A 434 -15.37 -50.85 -35.91
N PHE A 435 -16.17 -51.80 -35.47
CA PHE A 435 -16.44 -52.26 -34.11
C PHE A 435 -15.60 -53.51 -33.81
N VAL A 436 -14.97 -53.63 -32.63
CA VAL A 436 -14.85 -54.90 -31.86
C VAL A 436 -14.66 -54.55 -30.36
N GLY A 437 -15.53 -55.07 -29.47
CA GLY A 437 -15.45 -54.93 -28.00
C GLY A 437 -14.67 -56.08 -27.31
N PRO A 438 -15.10 -56.56 -26.12
CA PRO A 438 -15.10 -55.89 -24.80
C PRO A 438 -14.51 -56.79 -23.67
N PHE A 439 -14.31 -56.28 -22.44
CA PHE A 439 -14.42 -57.09 -21.22
C PHE A 439 -14.76 -56.26 -19.95
N MET A 440 -15.75 -56.78 -19.20
CA MET A 440 -16.31 -56.37 -17.90
C MET A 440 -15.52 -56.96 -16.71
N PHE A 441 -15.66 -56.37 -15.51
CA PHE A 441 -16.04 -56.96 -14.19
C PHE A 441 -15.94 -55.83 -13.12
N LEU A 442 -17.04 -55.24 -12.64
CA LEU A 442 -17.88 -55.56 -11.45
C LEU A 442 -17.31 -55.14 -10.06
N TYR A 443 -18.15 -54.36 -9.37
CA TYR A 443 -18.17 -53.71 -8.03
C TYR A 443 -18.15 -54.70 -6.83
N PRO A 444 -18.12 -54.31 -5.51
CA PRO A 444 -18.89 -53.20 -4.91
C PRO A 444 -18.35 -52.42 -3.67
N LEU A 445 -19.12 -51.34 -3.39
CA LEU A 445 -19.25 -50.49 -2.19
C LEU A 445 -19.37 -51.24 -0.84
N PRO A 446 -19.29 -50.50 0.29
CA PRO A 446 -20.51 -50.25 1.06
C PRO A 446 -20.76 -48.79 1.48
N LEU A 447 -22.05 -48.52 1.68
CA LEU A 447 -22.74 -47.30 2.17
C LEU A 447 -22.84 -47.24 3.71
N LEU A 448 -23.28 -46.07 4.21
CA LEU A 448 -23.78 -45.67 5.57
C LEU A 448 -22.74 -44.93 6.44
N SER A 449 -23.02 -43.80 7.10
CA SER A 449 -24.28 -43.13 7.47
C SER A 449 -24.07 -41.63 7.76
N LEU A 450 -25.16 -40.86 7.62
CA LEU A 450 -25.31 -39.45 7.95
C LEU A 450 -25.22 -39.18 9.46
N SER A 451 -24.68 -38.01 9.85
CA SER A 451 -25.25 -37.22 10.96
C SER A 451 -25.01 -35.72 10.78
N HIS A 452 -26.09 -35.00 10.45
CA HIS A 452 -26.28 -33.57 10.71
C HIS A 452 -26.16 -33.30 12.21
N ASN A 453 -25.22 -32.46 12.67
CA ASN A 453 -25.35 -31.72 13.95
C ASN A 453 -24.20 -30.72 14.28
N ILE A 454 -23.78 -29.83 13.36
CA ILE A 454 -22.93 -28.68 13.73
C ILE A 454 -23.37 -27.40 12.98
N TYR A 455 -24.67 -27.12 13.01
CA TYR A 455 -25.25 -25.82 12.61
C TYR A 455 -26.42 -25.50 13.55
N LYS A 456 -26.10 -25.24 14.83
CA LYS A 456 -27.02 -24.64 15.83
C LYS A 456 -26.30 -24.38 17.16
N LYS A 457 -25.38 -23.40 17.19
CA LYS A 457 -24.90 -22.79 18.45
C LYS A 457 -24.20 -21.43 18.29
N ILE A 458 -24.61 -20.62 17.33
CA ILE A 458 -24.24 -19.18 17.22
C ILE A 458 -25.50 -18.36 16.90
N TYR A 459 -26.57 -18.59 17.65
CA TYR A 459 -27.80 -17.80 17.62
C TYR A 459 -28.44 -17.89 19.00
N TYR A 460 -27.77 -17.37 20.03
CA TYR A 460 -28.33 -17.05 21.35
C TYR A 460 -27.25 -16.33 22.15
N ILE A 461 -27.18 -15.02 21.98
CA ILE A 461 -26.81 -13.95 22.94
C ILE A 461 -27.01 -12.66 22.13
N LEU A 462 -28.27 -12.27 21.99
CA LEU A 462 -28.77 -10.94 21.59
C LEU A 462 -30.28 -10.96 21.84
N THR A 463 -30.64 -10.91 23.13
CA THR A 463 -31.90 -10.40 23.72
C THR A 463 -31.92 -10.84 25.18
N VAL A 464 -31.29 -10.03 26.05
CA VAL A 464 -31.87 -9.35 27.22
C VAL A 464 -31.03 -8.11 27.46
#